data_AF-A0AAV2NVT8-F1
#
_entry.id   AF-A0AAV2NVT8-F1
#
_cell.length_a   1.000
_cell.length_b   1.000
_cell.length_c   1.000
_cell.angle_alpha   90.00
_cell.angle_beta   90.00
_cell.angle_gamma   90.00
#
_symmetry.space_group_name_H-M   'P 1'
#
loop_
_entity.id
_entity.type
_entity.pdbx_description
1 polymer ?
#
loop_
_entity_poly.entity_id
_entity_poly.type
_entity_poly.pdbx_seq_one_letter_code
_entity_poly.pdbx_strand_id
1 'polypeptide(L)'
;MKQKIVVAQRKMERSMLGITLRDRVSSQIIRQRTKIQDVERVAILKWSWAGHLARTTDERWTKRVLEWRPREEAYRSRGRPPTRWTDDIKRICPNWIQEAQQRDRWNELRKTYVQQWTRLVDR
;
A
#
# COMPACT_ATOMS: atom_id res chain seq x y z
N MET A 1 -5.76 -3.23 -4.19
CA MET A 1 -5.40 -3.10 -2.77
C MET A 1 -5.87 -1.77 -2.18
N LYS A 2 -5.40 -0.63 -2.69
CA LYS A 2 -5.76 0.73 -2.23
C LYS A 2 -7.27 0.96 -2.04
N GLN A 3 -8.08 0.74 -3.08
CA GLN A 3 -9.54 0.90 -3.03
C GLN A 3 -10.19 0.03 -1.94
N LYS A 4 -9.70 -1.20 -1.74
CA LYS A 4 -10.24 -2.10 -0.70
C LYS A 4 -10.00 -1.53 0.70
N ILE A 5 -8.83 -0.93 0.94
CA ILE A 5 -8.50 -0.26 2.21
C ILE A 5 -9.43 0.93 2.44
N VAL A 6 -9.60 1.79 1.42
CA VAL A 6 -10.49 2.96 1.51
C VAL A 6 -11.94 2.55 1.78
N VAL A 7 -12.45 1.53 1.09
CA VAL A 7 -13.82 1.04 1.30
C VAL A 7 -13.99 0.45 2.70
N ALA A 8 -13.05 -0.38 3.17
CA ALA A 8 -13.08 -0.93 4.52
C ALA A 8 -13.07 0.19 5.57
N GLN A 9 -12.21 1.18 5.39
CA GLN A 9 -12.16 2.34 6.26
C GLN A 9 -13.47 3.12 6.31
N ARG A 10 -14.05 3.48 5.15
CA ARG A 10 -15.32 4.21 5.11
C ARG A 10 -16.44 3.49 5.86
N LYS A 11 -16.46 2.15 5.82
CA LYS A 11 -17.39 1.34 6.60
C LYS A 11 -17.11 1.44 8.11
N MET A 12 -15.84 1.36 8.52
CA MET A 12 -15.45 1.50 9.92
C MET A 12 -15.81 2.89 10.47
N GLU A 13 -15.52 3.97 9.75
CA GLU A 13 -15.85 5.34 10.17
C GLU A 13 -17.36 5.55 10.37
N ARG A 14 -18.17 4.99 9.47
CA ARG A 14 -19.62 4.99 9.61
C ARG A 14 -20.07 4.25 10.87
N SER A 15 -19.51 3.06 11.10
CA SER A 15 -19.81 2.26 12.29
C SER A 15 -19.42 2.98 13.58
N MET A 16 -18.27 3.67 13.62
CA MET A 16 -17.81 4.41 14.79
C MET A 16 -18.76 5.55 15.19
N LEU A 17 -19.41 6.18 14.20
CA LEU A 17 -20.35 7.28 14.44
C LEU A 17 -21.82 6.82 14.49
N GLY A 18 -22.09 5.53 14.36
CA GLY A 18 -23.46 4.99 14.27
C GLY A 18 -24.24 5.44 13.03
N ILE A 19 -23.55 5.85 11.94
CA ILE A 19 -24.17 6.41 10.74
C ILE A 19 -24.45 5.30 9.73
N THR A 20 -25.71 5.14 9.36
CA THR A 20 -26.17 4.20 8.33
C THR A 20 -26.12 4.83 6.93
N LEU A 21 -26.48 4.06 5.89
CA LEU A 21 -26.65 4.60 4.54
C LEU A 21 -27.92 5.45 4.38
N ARG A 22 -28.93 5.25 5.25
CA ARG A 22 -30.20 5.98 5.20
C ARG A 22 -30.07 7.44 5.61
N ASP A 23 -29.09 7.73 6.48
CA ASP A 23 -28.83 9.08 6.97
C ASP A 23 -28.28 10.01 5.88
N ARG A 24 -27.88 9.47 4.71
CA ARG A 24 -27.38 10.21 3.54
C ARG A 24 -26.26 11.22 3.85
N VAL A 25 -25.54 11.03 4.96
CA VAL A 25 -24.39 11.85 5.33
C VAL A 25 -23.22 11.58 4.39
N SER A 26 -22.65 12.67 3.85
CA SER A 26 -21.50 12.61 2.95
C SER A 26 -20.26 12.06 3.66
N SER A 27 -19.42 11.36 2.91
CA SER A 27 -18.15 10.85 3.44
C SER A 27 -17.20 11.98 3.87
N GLN A 28 -17.32 13.17 3.28
CA GLN A 28 -16.51 14.33 3.66
C GLN A 28 -16.83 14.78 5.09
N ILE A 29 -18.12 14.87 5.45
CA ILE A 29 -18.55 15.23 6.80
C ILE A 29 -18.09 14.18 7.81
N ILE A 30 -18.23 12.90 7.47
CA ILE A 30 -17.79 11.79 8.33
C ILE A 30 -16.28 11.90 8.61
N ARG A 31 -15.47 12.13 7.58
CA ARG A 31 -14.02 12.28 7.74
C ARG A 31 -13.61 13.52 8.54
N GLN A 32 -14.33 14.64 8.37
CA GLN A 32 -14.10 15.85 9.18
C GLN A 32 -14.35 15.58 10.68
N ARG A 33 -15.35 14.74 11.00
CA ARG A 33 -15.66 14.35 12.38
C ARG A 33 -14.65 13.36 12.96
N THR A 34 -14.27 12.34 12.20
CA THR A 34 -13.37 11.28 12.70
C THR A 34 -11.90 11.70 12.70
N LYS A 35 -11.49 12.61 11.79
CA LYS A 35 -10.10 13.12 11.64
C LYS A 35 -9.04 12.00 11.47
N ILE A 36 -9.44 10.82 10.99
CA ILE A 36 -8.51 9.70 10.79
C ILE A 36 -7.61 10.02 9.60
N GLN A 37 -6.33 9.65 9.70
CA GLN A 37 -5.34 9.74 8.62
C GLN A 37 -5.13 8.35 7.99
N ASP A 38 -5.54 8.23 6.73
CA ASP A 38 -6.07 6.97 6.22
C ASP A 38 -5.08 6.24 5.33
N VAL A 39 -4.85 6.83 4.17
CA VAL A 39 -4.16 6.19 3.06
C VAL A 39 -2.67 6.48 3.10
N GLU A 40 -2.32 7.67 3.56
CA GLU A 40 -0.93 8.10 3.72
C GLU A 40 -0.21 7.23 4.75
N ARG A 41 -0.82 6.99 5.92
CA ARG A 41 -0.20 6.17 6.97
C ARG A 41 0.05 4.75 6.50
N VAL A 42 -0.93 4.15 5.80
CA VAL A 42 -0.78 2.80 5.23
C VAL A 42 0.32 2.76 4.17
N ALA A 43 0.42 3.78 3.30
CA ALA A 43 1.49 3.87 2.32
C ALA A 43 2.87 3.98 2.99
N ILE A 44 3.00 4.84 4.01
CA ILE A 44 4.23 4.98 4.80
C ILE A 44 4.65 3.64 5.40
N LEU A 45 3.72 2.96 6.09
CA LEU A 45 4.00 1.68 6.74
C LEU A 45 4.40 0.61 5.73
N LYS A 46 3.71 0.53 4.60
CA LYS A 46 4.04 -0.42 3.53
C LYS A 46 5.44 -0.16 2.97
N TRP A 47 5.81 1.09 2.73
CA TRP A 47 7.14 1.45 2.22
C TRP A 47 8.25 1.16 3.25
N SER A 48 8.01 1.51 4.52
CA SER A 48 8.93 1.21 5.61
C SER A 48 9.13 -0.29 5.78
N TRP A 49 8.05 -1.08 5.71
CA TRP A 49 8.12 -2.54 5.82
C TRP A 49 8.85 -3.17 4.64
N ALA A 50 8.62 -2.69 3.42
CA ALA A 50 9.39 -3.12 2.25
C ALA A 50 10.89 -2.90 2.45
N GLY A 51 11.29 -1.68 2.85
CA GLY A 51 12.70 -1.40 3.11
C GLY A 51 13.29 -2.26 4.24
N HIS A 52 12.53 -2.49 5.31
CA HIS A 52 12.95 -3.39 6.39
C HIS A 52 13.20 -4.81 5.88
N LEU A 53 12.27 -5.33 5.07
CA LEU A 53 12.37 -6.67 4.50
C LEU A 53 13.57 -6.82 3.55
N ALA A 54 13.82 -5.82 2.69
CA ALA A 54 14.99 -5.82 1.81
C ALA A 54 16.32 -5.84 2.57
N ARG A 55 16.38 -5.21 3.75
CA ARG A 55 17.57 -5.17 4.61
C ARG A 55 17.66 -6.36 5.57
N THR A 56 16.64 -7.20 5.63
CA THR A 56 16.67 -8.39 6.49
C THR A 56 17.61 -9.42 5.87
N THR A 57 18.62 -9.80 6.64
CA THR A 57 19.61 -10.82 6.28
C THR A 57 19.11 -12.23 6.53
N ASP A 58 18.23 -12.41 7.52
CA ASP A 58 17.69 -13.71 7.90
C ASP A 58 16.87 -14.36 6.77
N GLU A 59 17.02 -15.68 6.59
CA GLU A 59 16.22 -16.51 5.67
C GLU A 59 14.78 -16.77 6.16
N ARG A 60 14.17 -15.78 6.83
CA ARG A 60 12.80 -15.89 7.32
C ARG A 60 11.86 -16.17 6.15
N TRP A 61 10.81 -16.93 6.43
CA TRP A 61 9.74 -17.22 5.47
C TRP A 61 9.23 -15.97 4.74
N THR A 62 9.16 -14.82 5.40
CA THR A 62 8.78 -13.54 4.79
C THR A 62 9.64 -13.16 3.58
N LYS A 63 10.96 -13.35 3.65
CA LYS A 63 11.88 -13.04 2.56
C LYS A 63 11.75 -14.08 1.44
N ARG A 64 11.71 -15.37 1.82
CA ARG A 64 11.53 -16.48 0.88
C ARG A 64 10.24 -16.32 0.06
N VAL A 65 9.11 -16.05 0.71
CA VAL A 65 7.81 -15.85 0.05
C VAL A 65 7.82 -14.64 -0.90
N LEU A 66 8.54 -13.57 -0.55
CA LEU A 66 8.63 -12.38 -1.39
C LEU A 66 9.51 -12.58 -2.63
N GLU A 67 10.67 -13.22 -2.44
CA GLU A 67 11.64 -13.50 -3.50
C GLU A 67 11.21 -14.69 -4.37
N TRP A 68 10.26 -15.50 -3.89
CA TRP A 68 9.78 -16.67 -4.59
C TRP A 68 9.24 -16.32 -5.98
N ARG A 69 9.86 -16.93 -6.99
CA ARG A 69 9.42 -16.89 -8.39
C ARG A 69 9.26 -18.34 -8.86
N PRO A 70 8.04 -18.80 -9.17
CA PRO A 70 7.87 -20.12 -9.77
C PRO A 70 8.57 -20.12 -11.14
N ARG A 71 9.52 -21.03 -11.35
CA ARG A 71 10.44 -21.01 -12.49
C ARG A 71 9.97 -21.88 -13.67
N GLU A 72 9.05 -22.80 -13.46
CA GLU A 72 8.80 -23.90 -14.40
C GLU A 72 7.49 -23.75 -15.22
N GLU A 73 6.52 -22.92 -14.79
CA GLU A 73 5.21 -22.80 -15.48
C GLU A 73 4.64 -21.35 -15.60
N ALA A 74 5.33 -20.33 -15.08
CA ALA A 74 4.69 -19.06 -14.72
C ALA A 74 4.66 -17.97 -15.82
N TYR A 75 4.19 -18.28 -17.03
CA TYR A 75 3.73 -17.22 -17.92
C TYR A 75 2.43 -16.65 -17.34
N ARG A 76 2.41 -15.35 -17.02
CA ARG A 76 1.17 -14.69 -16.62
C ARG A 76 0.18 -14.77 -17.77
N SER A 77 -1.08 -15.05 -17.47
CA SER A 77 -2.17 -14.96 -18.44
C SER A 77 -2.10 -13.62 -19.19
N ARG A 78 -2.23 -13.66 -20.52
CA ARG A 78 -2.28 -12.46 -21.36
C ARG A 78 -3.45 -11.55 -20.91
N GLY A 79 -3.29 -10.24 -21.05
CA GLY A 79 -4.31 -9.24 -20.69
C GLY A 79 -3.98 -8.51 -19.39
N ARG A 80 -4.91 -8.53 -18.42
CA ARG A 80 -4.82 -7.75 -17.16
C ARG A 80 -4.57 -8.66 -15.95
N PRO A 81 -3.35 -9.21 -15.79
CA PRO A 81 -3.03 -10.01 -14.62
C PRO A 81 -3.17 -9.19 -13.33
N PRO A 82 -3.57 -9.82 -12.20
CA PRO A 82 -3.66 -9.14 -10.91
C PRO A 82 -2.32 -8.49 -10.50
N THR A 83 -2.41 -7.28 -9.94
CA THR A 83 -1.25 -6.57 -9.40
C THR A 83 -0.69 -7.30 -8.17
N ARG A 84 0.61 -7.59 -8.18
CA ARG A 84 1.31 -8.16 -7.02
C ARG A 84 1.61 -7.08 -5.99
N TRP A 85 1.87 -7.51 -4.76
CA TRP A 85 2.19 -6.61 -3.66
C TRP A 85 3.40 -5.70 -3.95
N THR A 86 4.42 -6.19 -4.67
CA THR A 86 5.63 -5.42 -5.02
C THR A 86 5.47 -4.48 -6.21
N ASP A 87 4.40 -4.61 -7.00
CA ASP A 87 4.32 -3.95 -8.31
C ASP A 87 4.19 -2.42 -8.18
N ASP A 88 3.57 -1.92 -7.11
CA ASP A 88 3.52 -0.48 -6.82
C ASP A 88 4.85 0.07 -6.30
N ILE A 89 5.61 -0.72 -5.55
CA ILE A 89 6.98 -0.37 -5.13
C ILE A 89 7.89 -0.29 -6.36
N LYS A 90 7.84 -1.31 -7.23
CA LYS A 90 8.64 -1.39 -8.47
C LYS A 90 8.34 -0.26 -9.45
N ARG A 91 7.13 0.31 -9.42
CA ARG A 91 6.76 1.45 -10.24
C ARG A 91 7.52 2.73 -9.85
N ILE A 92 7.86 2.88 -8.58
CA ILE A 92 8.71 3.99 -8.10
C ILE A 92 10.18 3.64 -8.23
N CYS A 93 10.53 2.41 -7.88
CA CYS A 93 11.92 1.96 -7.82
C CYS A 93 12.03 0.51 -8.32
N PRO A 94 12.40 0.28 -9.59
CA PRO A 94 12.51 -1.07 -10.15
C PRO A 94 13.48 -1.97 -9.37
N ASN A 95 14.62 -1.41 -8.95
CA ASN A 95 15.67 -2.08 -8.19
C ASN A 95 15.54 -1.87 -6.67
N TRP A 96 14.31 -1.78 -6.16
CA TRP A 96 14.01 -1.40 -4.78
C TRP A 96 14.74 -2.21 -3.69
N ILE A 97 15.11 -3.47 -3.92
CA ILE A 97 15.84 -4.29 -2.94
C ILE A 97 17.25 -3.74 -2.69
N GLN A 98 17.94 -3.33 -3.75
CA GLN A 98 19.28 -2.73 -3.68
C GLN A 98 19.19 -1.31 -3.12
N GLU A 99 18.23 -0.55 -3.64
CA GLU A 99 17.99 0.85 -3.25
C GLU A 99 17.58 0.98 -1.79
N ALA A 100 16.83 0.00 -1.26
CA ALA A 100 16.47 -0.05 0.15
C ALA A 100 17.66 -0.28 1.09
N GLN A 101 18.83 -0.73 0.62
CA GLN A 101 20.02 -0.83 1.46
C GLN A 101 20.49 0.55 1.93
N GLN A 102 20.39 1.55 1.05
CA GLN A 102 20.68 2.94 1.38
C GLN A 102 19.47 3.58 2.08
N ARG A 103 19.51 3.68 3.41
CA ARG A 103 18.37 4.16 4.21
C ARG A 103 17.92 5.58 3.83
N ASP A 104 18.85 6.48 3.58
CA ASP A 104 18.53 7.88 3.26
C ASP A 104 17.81 7.98 1.91
N ARG A 105 18.36 7.31 0.90
CA ARG A 105 17.74 7.21 -0.43
C ARG A 105 16.36 6.54 -0.37
N TRP A 106 16.21 5.49 0.42
CA TRP A 106 14.93 4.84 0.65
C TRP A 106 13.90 5.76 1.31
N ASN A 107 14.33 6.58 2.27
CA ASN A 107 13.49 7.56 2.95
C ASN A 107 13.09 8.71 2.02
N GLU A 108 13.98 9.17 1.15
CA GLU A 108 13.70 10.21 0.17
C GLU A 108 12.60 9.79 -0.82
N LEU A 109 12.74 8.58 -1.39
CA LEU A 109 11.75 7.98 -2.29
C LEU A 109 10.40 7.69 -1.62
N ARG A 110 10.34 7.67 -0.28
CA ARG A 110 9.07 7.48 0.43
C ARG A 110 8.06 8.58 0.09
N LYS A 111 8.51 9.83 -0.07
CA LYS A 111 7.63 10.97 -0.36
C LYS A 111 6.92 10.76 -1.71
N THR A 112 7.64 10.34 -2.74
CA THR A 112 7.08 10.11 -4.08
C THR A 112 6.08 8.94 -4.08
N TYR A 113 6.39 7.88 -3.35
CA TYR A 113 5.48 6.74 -3.18
C TYR A 113 4.18 7.12 -2.45
N VAL A 114 4.28 7.89 -1.37
CA VAL A 114 3.12 8.38 -0.60
C VAL A 114 2.26 9.29 -1.48
N GLN A 115 2.85 10.24 -2.20
CA GLN A 115 2.13 11.12 -3.13
C GLN A 115 1.39 10.35 -4.22
N GLN A 116 1.99 9.29 -4.76
CA GLN A 116 1.32 8.41 -5.73
C GLN A 116 0.14 7.64 -5.10
N TRP A 117 0.21 7.31 -3.81
CA TRP A 117 -0.86 6.66 -3.08
C TRP A 117 -2.02 7.61 -2.77
N THR A 118 -1.74 8.87 -2.41
CA THR A 118 -2.76 9.88 -2.09
C THR A 118 -3.46 10.44 -3.32
N ARG A 119 -2.73 10.78 -4.40
CA ARG A 119 -3.30 11.34 -5.65
C ARG A 119 -4.42 10.52 -6.30
N LEU A 120 -4.49 9.22 -5.99
CA LEU A 120 -5.47 8.29 -6.58
C LEU A 120 -6.72 8.10 -5.71
N VAL A 121 -6.75 8.65 -4.50
CA VAL A 121 -7.90 8.56 -3.58
C VAL A 121 -8.79 9.79 -3.65
N ASP A 122 -8.24 10.92 -4.09
CA ASP A 122 -8.95 12.20 -4.25
C ASP A 122 -9.59 12.38 -5.65
N ARG A 123 -9.64 11.31 -6.46
CA ARG A 123 -10.46 11.21 -7.68
C ARG A 123 -11.68 10.35 -7.42
#